data_AF-A0A1I7ID18-F1
#
_entry.id   AF-A0A1I7ID18-F1
#
_cell.length_a   1.000
_cell.length_b   1.000
_cell.length_c   1.000
_cell.angle_alpha   90.00
_cell.angle_beta   90.00
_cell.angle_gamma   90.00
#
_symmetry.space_group_name_H-M   'P 1'
#
loop_
_entity.id
_entity.type
_entity.pdbx_description
1 polymer ?
#
loop_
_entity_poly.entity_id
_entity_poly.type
_entity_poly.pdbx_seq_one_letter_code
_entity_poly.pdbx_strand_id
1 'polypeptide(L)'
;MIDFFHRLSKNTNLYLKVATIKHRSSLYLQGDTYIGIEMNHDAQPLNLDYSLENFDALLAFTKDLMNHVKEKANSTLDVSELLTENAFKFLCLASGGVPRDFFSLFIRLGNKIIDGTRSVSKPDVIEIAIENLPNKLEAFKTDVSIR
;
A
#
# COMPACT_ATOMS: atom_id res chain seq x y z
N MET A 1 24.82 8.59 9.26
CA MET A 1 24.71 7.19 9.74
C MET A 1 24.75 6.19 8.59
N ILE A 2 23.97 6.37 7.52
CA ILE A 2 24.00 5.44 6.36
C ILE A 2 25.34 5.46 5.60
N ASP A 3 26.01 6.61 5.59
CA ASP A 3 27.34 6.82 5.03
C ASP A 3 28.42 5.92 5.68
N PHE A 4 28.29 5.63 6.98
CA PHE A 4 29.19 4.73 7.69
C PHE A 4 29.05 3.28 7.18
N PHE A 5 27.82 2.79 7.07
CA PHE A 5 27.56 1.44 6.55
C PHE A 5 27.97 1.32 5.08
N HIS A 6 27.74 2.34 4.26
CA HIS A 6 28.19 2.38 2.87
C HIS A 6 29.72 2.30 2.75
N ARG A 7 30.46 3.06 3.57
CA ARG A 7 31.93 2.99 3.61
C ARG A 7 32.43 1.61 4.05
N LEU A 8 31.76 0.96 4.99
CA LEU A 8 32.13 -0.34 5.51
C LEU A 8 31.89 -1.47 4.49
N SER A 9 30.85 -1.35 3.66
CA SER A 9 30.59 -2.30 2.58
C SER A 9 31.50 -2.12 1.35
N LYS A 10 32.19 -0.98 1.23
CA LYS A 10 33.00 -0.66 0.05
C LYS A 10 34.15 -1.67 -0.10
N ASN A 11 34.33 -2.22 -1.30
CA ASN A 11 35.31 -3.26 -1.63
C ASN A 11 35.12 -4.60 -0.90
N THR A 12 33.89 -4.88 -0.44
CA THR A 12 33.54 -6.19 0.13
C THR A 12 32.40 -6.81 -0.69
N ASN A 13 32.19 -8.12 -0.59
CA ASN A 13 31.05 -8.81 -1.23
C ASN A 13 29.73 -8.63 -0.46
N LEU A 14 29.58 -7.52 0.28
CA LEU A 14 28.39 -7.23 1.09
C LEU A 14 27.42 -6.35 0.30
N TYR A 15 26.15 -6.77 0.27
CA TYR A 15 25.05 -5.98 -0.27
C TYR A 15 24.23 -5.39 0.87
N LEU A 16 24.10 -4.06 0.90
CA LEU A 16 23.30 -3.36 1.89
C LEU A 16 21.91 -3.03 1.32
N LYS A 17 20.86 -3.61 1.91
CA LYS A 17 19.47 -3.25 1.59
C LYS A 17 18.93 -2.38 2.72
N VAL A 18 18.41 -1.21 2.37
CA VAL A 18 17.93 -0.21 3.33
C VAL A 18 16.47 0.07 3.03
N ALA A 19 15.58 -0.30 3.95
CA ALA A 19 14.17 0.03 3.88
C ALA A 19 13.92 1.31 4.68
N THR A 20 13.41 2.36 4.03
CA THR A 20 13.07 3.61 4.71
C THR A 20 11.87 4.32 4.08
N ILE A 21 11.29 5.28 4.82
CA ILE A 21 10.20 6.13 4.34
C ILE A 21 10.80 7.33 3.59
N LYS A 22 10.60 7.38 2.27
CA LYS A 22 11.19 8.37 1.34
C LYS A 22 11.07 9.82 1.83
N HIS A 23 9.89 10.22 2.32
CA HIS A 23 9.61 11.59 2.75
C HIS A 23 10.01 11.89 4.21
N ARG A 24 10.43 10.89 4.97
CA ARG A 24 10.87 11.04 6.37
C ARG A 24 12.34 10.76 6.57
N SER A 25 13.09 10.51 5.49
CA SER A 25 14.52 10.20 5.54
C SER A 25 15.30 11.14 4.65
N SER A 26 16.29 11.79 5.26
CA SER A 26 17.33 12.50 4.52
C SER A 26 18.55 11.58 4.40
N LEU A 27 18.79 11.07 3.19
CA LEU A 27 19.94 10.21 2.87
C LEU A 27 21.16 11.01 2.41
N TYR A 28 20.97 12.30 2.15
CA TYR A 28 21.99 13.21 1.67
C TYR A 28 21.79 14.60 2.32
N LEU A 29 22.86 15.12 2.90
CA LEU A 29 22.91 16.47 3.47
C LEU A 29 24.04 17.24 2.78
N GLN A 30 23.69 18.35 2.13
CA GLN A 30 24.64 19.27 1.52
C GLN A 30 24.98 20.38 2.52
N GLY A 31 26.22 20.38 3.03
CA GLY A 31 26.80 21.45 3.85
C GLY A 31 28.21 21.79 3.37
N ASP A 32 29.12 22.21 4.25
CA ASP A 32 30.54 22.46 3.92
C ASP A 32 31.30 21.18 3.53
N THR A 33 30.75 20.00 3.84
CA THR A 33 31.27 18.70 3.42
C THR A 33 30.09 17.80 3.02
N TYR A 34 30.26 16.99 1.98
CA TYR A 34 29.25 16.06 1.51
C TYR A 34 29.09 14.90 2.49
N ILE A 35 27.93 14.79 3.13
CA ILE A 35 27.62 13.72 4.10
C ILE A 35 26.38 12.96 3.62
N GLY A 36 26.55 11.67 3.32
CA GLY A 36 25.45 10.79 2.92
C GLY A 36 25.79 9.88 1.76
N ILE A 37 24.75 9.46 1.04
CA ILE A 37 24.81 8.62 -0.15
C ILE A 37 24.10 9.37 -1.26
N GLU A 38 24.74 9.54 -2.41
CA GLU A 38 24.10 10.14 -3.58
C GLU A 38 23.26 9.10 -4.31
N MET A 39 21.95 9.34 -4.40
CA MET A 39 21.04 8.45 -5.12
C MET A 39 21.37 8.46 -6.62
N ASN A 40 21.26 7.30 -7.27
CA ASN A 40 21.66 7.00 -8.66
C ASN A 40 23.16 6.79 -8.91
N HIS A 41 24.05 7.32 -8.06
CA HIS A 41 25.48 7.03 -8.14
C HIS A 41 25.89 5.93 -7.16
N ASP A 42 25.52 6.07 -5.89
CA ASP A 42 25.95 5.15 -4.82
C ASP A 42 24.85 4.15 -4.41
N ALA A 43 23.58 4.47 -4.69
CA ALA A 43 22.44 3.62 -4.36
C ALA A 43 21.30 3.74 -5.37
N GLN A 44 20.55 2.65 -5.57
CA GLN A 44 19.35 2.62 -6.40
C GLN A 44 18.09 2.62 -5.52
N PRO A 45 17.19 3.61 -5.68
CA PRO A 45 15.92 3.59 -4.98
C PRO A 45 15.00 2.51 -5.58
N LEU A 46 14.41 1.70 -4.70
CA LEU A 46 13.30 0.82 -5.05
C LEU A 46 12.08 1.28 -4.24
N ASN A 47 11.07 1.83 -4.90
CA ASN A 47 9.80 2.16 -4.25
C ASN A 47 9.01 0.86 -4.11
N LEU A 48 8.71 0.48 -2.86
CA LEU A 48 7.90 -0.71 -2.56
C LEU A 48 6.40 -0.41 -2.60
N ASP A 49 6.02 0.86 -2.42
CA ASP A 49 4.62 1.26 -2.39
C ASP A 49 4.14 1.57 -3.82
N TYR A 50 3.07 0.89 -4.23
CA TYR A 50 2.29 1.29 -5.39
C TYR A 50 1.38 2.44 -4.95
N SER A 51 1.67 3.64 -5.44
CA SER A 51 0.91 4.84 -5.13
C SER A 51 -0.24 5.03 -6.12
N LEU A 52 -1.19 5.91 -5.77
CA LEU A 52 -2.23 6.38 -6.69
C LEU A 52 -1.68 7.10 -7.93
N GLU A 53 -0.39 7.46 -7.95
CA GLU A 53 0.28 8.08 -9.11
C GLU A 53 0.29 7.15 -10.32
N ASN A 54 0.38 5.84 -10.09
CA ASN A 54 0.21 4.81 -11.13
C ASN A 54 -0.94 3.88 -10.75
N PHE A 55 -2.16 4.36 -11.00
CA PHE A 55 -3.38 3.64 -10.64
C PHE A 55 -3.50 2.27 -11.32
N ASP A 56 -3.06 2.14 -12.57
CA ASP A 56 -3.12 0.85 -13.27
C ASP A 56 -2.18 -0.19 -12.65
N ALA A 57 -0.97 0.22 -12.26
CA ALA A 57 -0.04 -0.66 -11.54
C ALA A 57 -0.59 -1.05 -10.16
N LEU A 58 -1.20 -0.11 -9.44
CA LEU A 58 -1.85 -0.38 -8.16
C LEU A 58 -3.02 -1.37 -8.30
N LEU A 59 -3.85 -1.22 -9.33
CA LEU A 59 -4.96 -2.14 -9.62
C LEU A 59 -4.45 -3.54 -9.92
N ALA A 60 -3.43 -3.66 -10.77
CA ALA A 60 -2.80 -4.94 -11.10
C ALA A 60 -2.22 -5.60 -9.84
N PHE A 61 -1.45 -4.85 -9.06
CA PHE A 61 -0.90 -5.32 -7.79
C PHE A 61 -1.99 -5.81 -6.82
N THR A 62 -3.09 -5.05 -6.68
CA THR A 62 -4.18 -5.42 -5.78
C THR A 62 -4.93 -6.67 -6.26
N LYS A 63 -5.10 -6.84 -7.58
CA LYS A 63 -5.66 -8.06 -8.17
C LYS A 63 -4.74 -9.26 -7.91
N ASP A 64 -3.44 -9.11 -8.11
CA ASP A 64 -2.46 -10.17 -7.84
C ASP A 64 -2.46 -10.54 -6.36
N LEU A 65 -2.54 -9.55 -5.47
CA LEU A 65 -2.61 -9.78 -4.04
C LEU A 65 -3.89 -10.52 -3.63
N MET A 66 -5.04 -10.17 -4.20
CA MET A 66 -6.30 -10.90 -4.03
C MET A 66 -6.18 -12.35 -4.51
N ASN A 67 -5.57 -12.59 -5.67
CA ASN A 67 -5.34 -13.95 -6.18
C ASN A 67 -4.43 -14.77 -5.27
N HIS A 68 -3.34 -14.18 -4.78
CA HIS A 68 -2.46 -14.84 -3.82
C HIS A 68 -3.18 -15.18 -2.50
N VAL A 69 -4.04 -14.29 -2.00
CA VAL A 69 -4.84 -14.55 -0.80
C VAL A 69 -5.85 -15.67 -1.06
N LYS A 70 -6.52 -15.68 -2.21
CA LYS A 70 -7.44 -16.73 -2.64
C LYS A 70 -6.74 -18.10 -2.68
N GLU A 71 -5.56 -18.17 -3.29
CA GLU A 71 -4.74 -19.37 -3.36
C GLU A 71 -4.36 -19.88 -1.97
N LYS A 72 -3.85 -18.98 -1.10
CA LYS A 72 -3.50 -19.35 0.27
C LYS A 72 -4.70 -19.78 1.12
N ALA A 73 -5.88 -19.23 0.85
CA ALA A 73 -7.11 -19.59 1.54
C ALA A 73 -7.77 -20.86 0.99
N ASN A 74 -7.21 -21.48 -0.07
CA ASN A 74 -7.82 -22.60 -0.80
C ASN A 74 -9.27 -22.32 -1.23
N SER A 75 -9.54 -21.07 -1.63
CA SER A 75 -10.88 -20.65 -2.02
C SER A 75 -11.06 -20.73 -3.53
N THR A 76 -12.21 -21.23 -3.98
CA THR A 76 -12.61 -21.22 -5.40
C THR A 76 -13.31 -19.94 -5.82
N LEU A 77 -13.32 -18.93 -4.94
CA LEU A 77 -14.06 -17.69 -5.13
C LEU A 77 -13.53 -16.87 -6.30
N ASP A 78 -14.38 -16.56 -7.27
CA ASP A 78 -14.05 -15.58 -8.29
C ASP A 78 -14.39 -14.17 -7.80
N VAL A 79 -13.37 -13.33 -7.70
CA VAL A 79 -13.51 -11.92 -7.33
C VAL A 79 -14.43 -11.18 -8.32
N SER A 80 -14.43 -11.60 -9.58
CA SER A 80 -15.24 -11.02 -10.65
C SER A 80 -16.74 -11.31 -10.49
N GLU A 81 -17.10 -12.40 -9.80
CA GLU A 81 -18.48 -12.73 -9.46
C GLU A 81 -18.99 -11.92 -8.28
N LEU A 82 -18.09 -11.54 -7.35
CA LEU A 82 -18.44 -10.73 -6.19
C LEU A 82 -18.48 -9.23 -6.47
N LEU A 83 -17.52 -8.72 -7.25
CA LEU A 83 -17.31 -7.31 -7.49
C LEU A 83 -17.27 -7.05 -8.98
N THR A 84 -18.12 -6.13 -9.44
CA THR A 84 -17.96 -5.57 -10.78
C THR A 84 -16.60 -4.91 -10.94
N GLU A 85 -16.04 -4.87 -12.16
CA GLU A 85 -14.73 -4.25 -12.41
C GLU A 85 -14.69 -2.78 -11.92
N ASN A 86 -15.79 -2.05 -12.10
CA ASN A 86 -15.92 -0.69 -11.58
C ASN A 86 -15.96 -0.65 -10.05
N ALA A 87 -16.69 -1.56 -9.39
CA ALA A 87 -16.68 -1.64 -7.93
C ALA A 87 -15.28 -1.92 -7.38
N PHE A 88 -14.52 -2.82 -8.02
CA PHE A 88 -13.14 -3.11 -7.65
C PHE A 88 -12.24 -1.87 -7.75
N LYS A 89 -12.34 -1.12 -8.87
CA LYS A 89 -11.58 0.14 -9.05
C LYS A 89 -11.90 1.16 -7.96
N PHE A 90 -13.18 1.35 -7.66
CA PHE A 90 -13.61 2.26 -6.60
C PHE A 90 -13.20 1.80 -5.20
N LEU A 91 -13.15 0.50 -4.95
CA LEU A 91 -12.68 -0.06 -3.69
C LEU A 91 -11.18 0.22 -3.51
N CYS A 92 -10.41 0.06 -4.57
CA CYS A 92 -8.98 0.42 -4.61
C CYS A 92 -8.79 1.92 -4.31
N LEU A 93 -9.61 2.79 -4.92
CA LEU A 93 -9.59 4.24 -4.63
C LEU A 93 -9.97 4.58 -3.19
N ALA A 94 -11.05 3.99 -2.67
CA ALA A 94 -11.53 4.22 -1.30
C ALA A 94 -10.50 3.77 -0.24
N SER A 95 -9.73 2.73 -0.56
CA SER A 95 -8.62 2.28 0.27
C SER A 95 -7.41 3.22 0.25
N GLY A 96 -7.35 4.17 -0.68
CA GLY A 96 -6.18 5.05 -0.87
C GLY A 96 -4.96 4.32 -1.44
N GLY A 97 -5.15 3.14 -2.04
CA GLY A 97 -4.06 2.28 -2.50
C GLY A 97 -3.34 1.52 -1.38
N VAL A 98 -3.85 1.55 -0.15
CA VAL A 98 -3.27 0.81 0.97
C VAL A 98 -3.89 -0.59 1.05
N PRO A 99 -3.12 -1.68 0.89
CA PRO A 99 -3.68 -3.04 0.87
C PRO A 99 -4.47 -3.43 2.12
N ARG A 100 -4.00 -3.01 3.30
CA ARG A 100 -4.69 -3.24 4.57
C ARG A 100 -6.11 -2.66 4.57
N ASP A 101 -6.24 -1.40 4.13
CA ASP A 101 -7.53 -0.72 4.06
C ASP A 101 -8.44 -1.36 3.02
N PHE A 102 -7.87 -1.81 1.90
CA PHE A 102 -8.59 -2.54 0.87
C PHE A 102 -9.26 -3.79 1.43
N PHE A 103 -8.51 -4.67 2.10
CA PHE A 103 -9.08 -5.88 2.71
C PHE A 103 -10.07 -5.57 3.82
N SER A 104 -9.83 -4.52 4.62
CA SER A 104 -10.76 -4.11 5.67
C SER A 104 -12.11 -3.67 5.10
N LEU A 105 -12.11 -2.91 4.00
CA LEU A 105 -13.34 -2.52 3.31
C LEU A 105 -13.98 -3.71 2.61
N PHE A 106 -13.18 -4.60 1.99
CA PHE A 106 -13.65 -5.82 1.35
C PHE A 106 -14.39 -6.75 2.32
N ILE A 107 -13.88 -6.97 3.54
CA ILE A 107 -14.55 -7.80 4.55
C ILE A 107 -15.90 -7.17 4.96
N ARG A 108 -15.97 -5.85 5.12
CA ARG A 108 -17.22 -5.13 5.41
C ARG A 108 -18.24 -5.29 4.29
N LEU A 109 -17.80 -5.22 3.04
CA LEU A 109 -18.64 -5.50 1.86
C LEU A 109 -19.13 -6.95 1.89
N GLY A 110 -18.23 -7.91 2.14
CA GLY A 110 -18.56 -9.33 2.24
C GLY A 110 -19.65 -9.64 3.26
N ASN A 111 -19.63 -8.98 4.43
CA ASN A 111 -20.70 -9.13 5.41
C ASN A 111 -22.06 -8.65 4.88
N LYS A 112 -22.12 -7.52 4.14
CA LYS A 112 -23.37 -7.05 3.48
C LYS A 112 -23.82 -7.96 2.32
N ILE A 113 -22.90 -8.67 1.65
CA ILE A 113 -23.23 -9.65 0.59
C ILE A 113 -23.97 -10.85 1.19
N ILE A 114 -23.46 -11.38 2.32
CA ILE A 114 -24.06 -12.53 3.01
C ILE A 114 -25.51 -12.26 3.41
N ASP A 115 -25.85 -11.00 3.69
CA ASP A 115 -27.21 -10.55 4.05
C ASP A 115 -28.19 -10.43 2.86
N GLY A 116 -27.81 -10.87 1.65
CA GLY A 116 -28.74 -11.10 0.53
C GLY A 116 -28.40 -10.38 -0.79
N THR A 117 -27.25 -9.71 -0.89
CA THR A 117 -26.85 -8.98 -2.10
C THR A 117 -26.02 -9.87 -3.01
N ARG A 118 -26.50 -10.18 -4.23
CA ARG A 118 -25.83 -11.12 -5.15
C ARG A 118 -24.49 -10.63 -5.72
N SER A 119 -24.28 -9.32 -5.83
CA SER A 119 -23.07 -8.73 -6.41
C SER A 119 -22.85 -7.30 -5.94
N VAL A 120 -21.61 -6.93 -5.62
CA VAL A 120 -21.24 -5.59 -5.17
C VAL A 120 -21.00 -4.67 -6.36
N SER A 121 -21.74 -3.58 -6.35
CA SER A 121 -21.72 -2.51 -7.33
C SER A 121 -20.98 -1.28 -6.79
N LYS A 122 -20.68 -0.32 -7.67
CA LYS A 122 -20.06 0.95 -7.27
C LYS A 122 -20.79 1.68 -6.12
N PRO A 123 -22.14 1.78 -6.10
CA PRO A 123 -22.86 2.44 -5.00
C PRO A 123 -22.57 1.82 -3.64
N ASP A 124 -22.54 0.50 -3.55
CA ASP A 124 -22.30 -0.25 -2.30
C ASP A 124 -20.91 0.07 -1.72
N VAL A 125 -19.91 0.17 -2.60
CA VAL A 125 -18.54 0.55 -2.21
C VAL A 125 -18.49 1.97 -1.68
N ILE A 126 -19.22 2.91 -2.30
CA ILE A 126 -19.28 4.31 -1.86
C ILE A 126 -19.94 4.41 -0.49
N GLU A 127 -21.05 3.70 -0.28
CA GLU A 127 -21.76 3.67 1.00
C GLU A 127 -20.85 3.20 2.13
N ILE A 128 -20.16 2.06 1.95
CA ILE A 128 -19.24 1.54 2.97
C ILE A 128 -18.02 2.46 3.17
N ALA A 129 -17.52 3.09 2.11
CA ALA A 129 -16.44 4.05 2.23
C ALA A 129 -16.85 5.26 3.10
N ILE A 130 -18.09 5.74 2.94
CA ILE A 130 -18.66 6.81 3.77
C ILE A 130 -18.83 6.35 5.22
N GLU A 131 -19.38 5.16 5.44
CA GLU A 131 -19.54 4.57 6.79
C GLU A 131 -18.19 4.37 7.50
N ASN A 132 -17.13 4.11 6.75
CA ASN A 132 -15.78 3.90 7.31
C ASN A 132 -14.98 5.20 7.50
N LEU A 133 -15.50 6.34 7.03
CA LEU A 133 -14.83 7.65 7.16
C LEU A 133 -14.56 8.05 8.63
N PRO A 134 -15.50 7.87 9.59
CA PRO A 134 -15.24 8.19 10.99
C PRO A 134 -14.11 7.35 11.58
N ASN A 135 -14.05 6.06 11.24
CA ASN A 135 -12.99 5.16 11.71
C ASN A 135 -11.61 5.58 11.17
N LYS A 136 -11.54 6.00 9.90
CA LYS A 136 -10.31 6.57 9.33
C LYS A 136 -9.90 7.85 10.05
N LEU A 137 -10.86 8.71 10.36
CA LEU A 137 -10.60 9.97 11.05
C LEU A 137 -10.08 9.75 12.48
N GLU A 138 -10.61 8.76 13.20
CA GLU A 138 -10.10 8.33 14.52
C GLU A 138 -8.70 7.70 14.44
N ALA A 139 -8.44 6.88 13.41
CA ALA A 139 -7.10 6.35 13.17
C ALA A 139 -6.07 7.46 12.92
N PHE A 140 -6.43 8.48 12.13
CA PHE A 140 -5.57 9.65 11.92
C PHE A 140 -5.34 10.45 13.20
N LYS A 141 -6.36 10.63 14.05
CA LYS A 141 -6.19 11.30 15.34
C LYS A 141 -5.21 10.55 16.22
N THR A 142 -5.32 9.23 16.28
CA THR A 142 -4.43 8.37 17.06
C THR A 142 -2.98 8.47 16.56
N ASP A 143 -2.77 8.42 15.24
CA ASP A 143 -1.44 8.59 14.63
C ASP A 143 -0.83 9.98 14.88
N VAL A 144 -1.65 11.02 14.98
CA VAL A 144 -1.21 12.38 15.31
C VAL A 144 -0.95 12.55 16.81
N SER A 145 -1.73 11.89 17.67
CA SER A 145 -1.56 11.95 19.13
C SER A 145 -0.39 11.11 19.65
N ILE A 146 0.17 10.22 18.83
CA ILE A 146 1.40 9.45 19.14
C ILE A 146 2.67 10.26 18.77
N ARG A 147 2.55 11.52 18.35
CA ARG A 147 3.70 12.43 18.15
C ARG A 147 4.15 13.12 19.43
#